data_AF-A0A2D9Q5C4-F1
#
_entry.id   AF-A0A2D9Q5C4-F1
#
_cell.length_a   1.000
_cell.length_b   1.000
_cell.length_c   1.000
_cell.angle_alpha   90.00
_cell.angle_beta   90.00
_cell.angle_gamma   90.00
#
_symmetry.space_group_name_H-M   'P 1'
#
loop_
_entity.id
_entity.type
_entity.pdbx_description
1 polymer ?
#
loop_
_entity_poly.entity_id
_entity_poly.type
_entity_poly.pdbx_seq_one_letter_code
_entity_poly.pdbx_strand_id
1 'polypeptide(L)'
;MVLQKNGMVGGEIVSEHLDCAMSMSGFRIDAAPFLEAFNLTHRANELVAHLSQGQARKVAVLAGLLPAFASPTPALVLLDEPDAGLDEASIEALCGWLDELRAGGHAVVLATHDRRLVDHATHLMDVAEGSVEAAEPPQVNTADRSRTPSNPTGRSAWGVRMHLRTMMWLNTNGMAGLLTLGVLLALGSFMDGLDAMQQLGFILAPTMAVGLCGEPLVAALREERTSTWWRAVAGGEPHAGWLPFALGFVVTLLSATALHDGLETTTLLVGAGLCGVVWHGVGWLQRSTQRLARPQAVFVGLLTPVLILPYSLLLSVLS
;
A
#
# COMPACT_ATOMS: atom_id res chain seq x y z
N MET A 1 -8.14 -8.66 -9.66
CA MET A 1 -6.97 -8.89 -10.53
C MET A 1 -5.94 -9.68 -9.75
N VAL A 2 -5.43 -10.77 -10.31
CA VAL A 2 -4.29 -11.53 -9.77
C VAL A 2 -3.06 -11.18 -10.58
N LEU A 3 -1.96 -10.86 -9.91
CA LEU A 3 -0.66 -10.59 -10.52
C LEU A 3 0.26 -11.81 -10.37
N GLN A 4 1.21 -11.98 -11.29
CA GLN A 4 2.25 -13.00 -11.16
C GLN A 4 3.03 -12.94 -9.83
N LYS A 5 3.19 -11.73 -9.28
CA LYS A 5 3.87 -11.46 -8.01
C LYS A 5 2.88 -11.08 -6.91
N ASN A 6 1.87 -11.91 -6.61
CA ASN A 6 0.87 -11.85 -5.51
C ASN A 6 0.14 -10.52 -5.15
N GLY A 7 0.73 -9.33 -5.25
CA GLY A 7 0.06 -8.04 -5.10
C GLY A 7 -0.18 -7.60 -3.66
N MET A 8 0.57 -8.14 -2.69
CA MET A 8 0.33 -7.98 -1.26
C MET A 8 1.62 -7.69 -0.49
N VAL A 9 1.53 -6.87 0.57
CA VAL A 9 2.67 -6.60 1.46
C VAL A 9 2.72 -7.63 2.59
N GLY A 10 3.91 -8.10 2.96
CA GLY A 10 4.08 -9.13 3.99
C GLY A 10 3.50 -8.77 5.36
N GLY A 11 3.41 -7.48 5.70
CA GLY A 11 2.82 -7.00 6.96
C GLY A 11 1.29 -6.94 6.99
N GLU A 12 0.61 -7.32 5.90
CA GLU A 12 -0.85 -7.44 5.88
C GLU A 12 -1.32 -8.71 6.60
N ILE A 13 -2.49 -8.66 7.22
CA ILE A 13 -3.18 -9.86 7.71
C ILE A 13 -4.05 -10.40 6.59
N VAL A 14 -4.10 -11.73 6.44
CA VAL A 14 -4.84 -12.41 5.35
C VAL A 14 -6.31 -11.96 5.29
N SER A 15 -7.05 -12.06 6.38
CA SER A 15 -8.47 -11.67 6.44
C SER A 15 -8.67 -10.20 6.10
N GLU A 16 -7.82 -9.32 6.63
CA GLU A 16 -7.87 -7.88 6.33
C GLU A 16 -7.57 -7.56 4.87
N HIS A 17 -6.66 -8.32 4.24
CA HIS A 17 -6.32 -8.16 2.82
C HIS A 17 -7.52 -8.56 1.94
N LEU A 18 -8.15 -9.71 2.24
CA LEU A 18 -9.34 -10.17 1.53
C LEU A 18 -10.52 -9.21 1.72
N ASP A 19 -10.74 -8.72 2.94
CA ASP A 19 -11.74 -7.69 3.24
C ASP A 19 -11.47 -6.38 2.49
N CYS A 20 -10.21 -5.98 2.44
CA CYS A 20 -9.78 -4.80 1.69
C CYS A 20 -10.12 -4.98 0.21
N ALA A 21 -9.73 -6.11 -0.39
CA ALA A 21 -10.01 -6.44 -1.78
C ALA A 21 -11.52 -6.44 -2.07
N MET A 22 -12.33 -7.13 -1.26
CA MET A 22 -13.79 -7.17 -1.41
C MET A 22 -14.41 -5.77 -1.34
N SER A 23 -14.00 -4.96 -0.36
CA SER A 23 -14.53 -3.61 -0.17
C SER A 23 -14.40 -2.70 -1.39
N MET A 24 -13.46 -2.99 -2.30
CA MET A 24 -13.27 -2.23 -3.54
C MET A 24 -14.42 -2.42 -4.53
N SER A 25 -15.20 -3.50 -4.41
CA SER A 25 -16.44 -3.71 -5.17
C SER A 25 -17.64 -2.93 -4.60
N GLY A 26 -17.49 -2.29 -3.42
CA GLY A 26 -18.59 -1.68 -2.68
C GLY A 26 -19.45 -2.67 -1.88
N PHE A 27 -19.10 -3.97 -1.91
CA PHE A 27 -19.83 -5.03 -1.22
C PHE A 27 -18.87 -6.02 -0.56
N ARG A 28 -19.40 -6.80 0.39
CA ARG A 28 -18.69 -7.90 1.06
C ARG A 28 -19.54 -9.15 1.10
N ILE A 29 -18.86 -10.28 1.14
CA ILE A 29 -19.42 -11.61 1.35
C ILE A 29 -18.59 -12.30 2.45
N ASP A 30 -19.13 -13.38 3.01
CA ASP A 30 -18.36 -14.20 3.93
C ASP A 30 -17.22 -14.92 3.19
N ALA A 31 -15.97 -14.63 3.59
CA ALA A 31 -14.78 -15.24 3.03
C ALA A 31 -14.47 -16.63 3.63
N ALA A 32 -15.12 -17.03 4.74
CA ALA A 32 -14.83 -18.27 5.43
C ALA A 32 -14.96 -19.52 4.55
N PRO A 33 -15.99 -19.69 3.70
CA PRO A 33 -16.10 -20.86 2.82
C PRO A 33 -14.96 -20.95 1.80
N PHE A 34 -14.47 -19.79 1.34
CA PHE A 34 -13.36 -19.72 0.37
C PHE A 34 -12.02 -20.05 1.04
N LEU A 35 -11.82 -19.57 2.28
CA LEU A 35 -10.67 -19.92 3.09
C LEU A 35 -10.66 -21.40 3.46
N GLU A 36 -11.82 -21.99 3.74
CA GLU A 36 -11.95 -23.42 4.04
C GLU A 36 -11.58 -24.27 2.83
N ALA A 37 -12.10 -23.96 1.64
CA ALA A 37 -11.76 -24.65 0.39
C ALA A 37 -10.26 -24.62 0.08
N PHE A 38 -9.57 -23.55 0.47
CA PHE A 38 -8.11 -23.40 0.30
C PHE A 38 -7.28 -23.87 1.50
N ASN A 39 -7.92 -24.43 2.53
CA ASN A 39 -7.32 -24.86 3.80
C ASN A 39 -6.51 -23.73 4.49
N LEU A 40 -7.03 -22.51 4.46
CA LEU A 40 -6.43 -21.30 5.02
C LEU A 40 -7.17 -20.74 6.23
N THR A 41 -8.27 -21.36 6.69
CA THR A 41 -9.06 -20.88 7.83
C THR A 41 -8.21 -20.66 9.08
N HIS A 42 -7.29 -21.58 9.36
CA HIS A 42 -6.38 -21.50 10.52
C HIS A 42 -5.29 -20.42 10.39
N ARG A 43 -5.10 -19.84 9.19
CA ARG A 43 -4.12 -18.79 8.88
C ARG A 43 -4.76 -17.44 8.59
N ALA A 44 -6.09 -17.33 8.69
CA ALA A 44 -6.83 -16.12 8.32
C ALA A 44 -6.36 -14.87 9.09
N ASN A 45 -5.87 -15.03 10.32
CA ASN A 45 -5.41 -13.92 11.17
C ASN A 45 -3.88 -13.81 11.27
N GLU A 46 -3.14 -14.50 10.39
CA GLU A 46 -1.69 -14.41 10.33
C GLU A 46 -1.23 -13.34 9.33
N LEU A 47 0.02 -12.91 9.51
CA LEU A 47 0.70 -12.04 8.55
C LEU A 47 0.97 -12.81 7.26
N VAL A 48 0.81 -12.14 6.12
CA VAL A 48 1.16 -12.67 4.80
C VAL A 48 2.62 -13.13 4.75
N ALA A 49 3.53 -12.43 5.44
CA ALA A 49 4.94 -12.79 5.53
C ALA A 49 5.21 -14.15 6.18
N HIS A 50 4.26 -14.71 6.95
CA HIS A 50 4.40 -16.02 7.58
C HIS A 50 3.85 -17.17 6.73
N LEU A 51 3.24 -16.86 5.60
CA LEU A 51 2.69 -17.86 4.69
C LEU A 51 3.80 -18.47 3.82
N SER A 52 3.64 -19.75 3.48
CA SER A 52 4.42 -20.33 2.39
C SER A 52 4.06 -19.67 1.06
N GLN A 53 4.92 -19.78 0.05
CA GLN A 53 4.66 -19.20 -1.28
C GLN A 53 3.34 -19.69 -1.89
N GLY A 54 3.02 -20.98 -1.75
CA GLY A 54 1.75 -21.54 -2.21
C GLY A 54 0.53 -21.03 -1.43
N GLN A 55 0.66 -20.82 -0.12
CA GLN A 55 -0.39 -20.20 0.70
C GLN A 55 -0.61 -18.73 0.33
N ALA A 56 0.46 -17.96 0.12
CA ALA A 56 0.37 -16.59 -0.35
C ALA A 56 -0.28 -16.51 -1.75
N ARG A 57 0.01 -17.49 -2.63
CA ARG A 57 -0.66 -17.62 -3.93
C ARG A 57 -2.16 -17.80 -3.77
N LYS A 58 -2.59 -18.73 -2.91
CA LYS A 58 -4.00 -18.97 -2.59
C LYS A 58 -4.70 -17.68 -2.15
N VAL A 59 -4.07 -16.90 -1.27
CA VAL A 59 -4.61 -15.59 -0.83
C VAL A 59 -4.70 -14.61 -2.01
N ALA A 60 -3.70 -14.57 -2.89
CA ALA A 60 -3.70 -13.69 -4.05
C ALA A 60 -4.86 -14.02 -5.01
N VAL A 61 -5.09 -15.31 -5.26
CA VAL A 61 -6.21 -15.79 -6.08
C VAL A 61 -7.54 -15.38 -5.44
N LEU A 62 -7.72 -15.60 -4.13
CA LEU A 62 -8.93 -15.16 -3.42
C LEU A 62 -9.13 -13.65 -3.49
N ALA A 63 -8.08 -12.84 -3.29
CA ALA A 63 -8.14 -11.39 -3.43
C ALA A 63 -8.52 -10.93 -4.85
N GLY A 64 -8.24 -11.76 -5.86
CA GLY A 64 -8.65 -11.53 -7.24
C GLY A 64 -10.11 -11.87 -7.54
N LEU A 65 -10.64 -12.95 -6.93
CA LEU A 65 -11.97 -13.51 -7.20
C LEU A 65 -13.07 -12.92 -6.30
N LEU A 66 -12.81 -12.78 -5.00
CA LEU A 66 -13.81 -12.33 -4.02
C LEU A 66 -14.48 -11.00 -4.36
N PRO A 67 -13.80 -9.98 -4.94
CA PRO A 67 -14.46 -8.76 -5.36
C PRO A 67 -15.53 -8.99 -6.44
N ALA A 68 -15.33 -9.98 -7.33
CA ALA A 68 -16.31 -10.33 -8.35
C ALA A 68 -17.52 -11.04 -7.72
N PHE A 69 -17.29 -12.01 -6.83
CA PHE A 69 -18.38 -12.65 -6.08
C PHE A 69 -19.20 -11.67 -5.24
N ALA A 70 -18.54 -10.67 -4.64
CA ALA A 70 -19.20 -9.64 -3.86
C ALA A 70 -19.99 -8.64 -4.72
N SER A 71 -19.55 -8.38 -5.96
CA SER A 71 -20.18 -7.42 -6.86
C SER A 71 -21.58 -7.88 -7.31
N PRO A 72 -22.62 -7.02 -7.20
CA PRO A 72 -23.95 -7.32 -7.73
C PRO A 72 -24.05 -7.14 -9.25
N THR A 73 -23.09 -6.42 -9.86
CA THR A 73 -23.03 -6.18 -11.29
C THR A 73 -21.93 -7.01 -11.96
N PRO A 74 -22.09 -7.38 -13.24
CA PRO A 74 -21.02 -8.00 -14.03
C PRO A 74 -19.70 -7.25 -13.89
N ALA A 75 -18.62 -8.01 -13.68
CA ALA A 75 -17.27 -7.50 -13.47
C ALA A 75 -16.29 -8.24 -14.37
N LEU A 76 -15.19 -7.57 -14.75
CA LEU A 76 -14.09 -8.18 -15.47
C LEU A 76 -13.01 -8.63 -14.48
N VAL A 77 -12.75 -9.93 -14.44
CA VAL A 77 -11.71 -10.55 -13.62
C VAL A 77 -10.51 -10.88 -14.50
N LEU A 78 -9.35 -10.34 -14.15
CA LEU A 78 -8.08 -10.63 -14.82
C LEU A 78 -7.21 -11.52 -13.92
N LEU A 79 -6.82 -12.69 -14.42
CA LEU A 79 -6.03 -13.68 -13.70
C LEU A 79 -4.76 -14.01 -14.50
N ASP A 80 -3.60 -13.79 -13.90
CA ASP A 80 -2.29 -14.06 -14.49
C ASP A 80 -1.61 -15.24 -13.77
N GLU A 81 -1.58 -16.41 -14.44
CA GLU A 81 -1.06 -17.71 -13.96
C GLU A 81 -1.62 -18.19 -12.60
N PRO A 82 -2.93 -18.08 -12.29
CA PRO A 82 -3.46 -18.30 -10.94
C PRO A 82 -3.19 -19.72 -10.40
N ASP A 83 -2.99 -20.71 -11.27
CA ASP A 83 -2.64 -22.09 -10.95
C ASP A 83 -1.20 -22.27 -10.41
N ALA A 84 -0.31 -21.33 -10.68
CA ALA A 84 1.10 -21.44 -10.31
C ALA A 84 1.30 -21.57 -8.78
N GLY A 85 1.70 -22.76 -8.33
CA GLY A 85 1.94 -23.06 -6.91
C GLY A 85 0.71 -23.48 -6.11
N LEU A 86 -0.41 -23.75 -6.78
CA LEU A 86 -1.59 -24.39 -6.18
C LEU A 86 -1.48 -25.91 -6.21
N ASP A 87 -2.01 -26.56 -5.17
CA ASP A 87 -2.23 -28.02 -5.17
C ASP A 87 -3.50 -28.40 -5.97
N GLU A 88 -3.61 -29.69 -6.30
CA GLU A 88 -4.70 -30.26 -7.12
C GLU A 88 -6.09 -29.84 -6.63
N ALA A 89 -6.36 -29.99 -5.33
CA ALA A 89 -7.66 -29.67 -4.74
C ALA A 89 -7.97 -28.18 -4.84
N SER A 90 -6.96 -27.33 -4.72
CA SER A 90 -7.11 -25.87 -4.88
C SER A 90 -7.38 -25.47 -6.34
N ILE A 91 -6.83 -26.20 -7.30
CA ILE A 91 -7.10 -25.99 -8.73
C ILE A 91 -8.51 -26.43 -9.09
N GLU A 92 -8.98 -27.57 -8.57
CA GLU A 92 -10.36 -28.03 -8.76
C GLU A 92 -11.37 -27.01 -8.19
N ALA A 93 -11.13 -26.51 -6.98
CA ALA A 93 -11.94 -25.45 -6.37
C ALA A 93 -11.93 -24.16 -7.21
N LEU A 94 -10.76 -23.78 -7.73
CA LEU A 94 -10.62 -22.62 -8.62
C LEU A 94 -11.46 -22.80 -9.90
N CYS A 95 -11.38 -23.94 -10.57
CA CYS A 95 -12.19 -24.22 -11.77
C CYS A 95 -13.69 -24.10 -11.48
N GLY A 96 -14.16 -24.67 -10.37
CA GLY A 96 -15.57 -24.54 -9.95
C GLY A 96 -15.99 -23.08 -9.70
N TRP A 97 -15.13 -22.27 -9.10
CA TRP A 97 -15.39 -20.85 -8.90
C TRP A 97 -15.37 -20.02 -10.19
N LEU A 98 -14.51 -20.36 -11.16
CA LEU A 98 -14.52 -19.72 -12.47
C LEU A 98 -15.84 -19.99 -13.21
N ASP A 99 -16.34 -21.23 -13.13
CA ASP A 99 -17.65 -21.58 -13.67
C ASP A 99 -18.79 -20.84 -12.97
N GLU A 100 -18.72 -20.71 -11.65
CA GLU A 100 -19.71 -19.97 -10.86
C GLU A 100 -19.71 -18.46 -11.19
N LEU A 101 -18.53 -17.84 -11.32
CA LEU A 101 -18.41 -16.43 -11.72
C LEU A 101 -18.97 -16.21 -13.13
N ARG A 102 -18.66 -17.11 -14.06
CA ARG A 102 -19.22 -17.08 -15.41
C ARG A 102 -20.74 -17.22 -15.39
N ALA A 103 -21.29 -18.15 -14.61
CA ALA A 103 -22.73 -18.31 -14.45
C ALA A 103 -23.39 -17.07 -13.84
N GLY A 104 -22.69 -16.36 -12.94
CA GLY A 104 -23.08 -15.06 -12.40
C GLY A 104 -23.01 -13.89 -13.39
N GLY A 105 -22.57 -14.11 -14.63
CA GLY A 105 -22.46 -13.10 -15.68
C GLY A 105 -21.16 -12.28 -15.63
N HIS A 106 -20.17 -12.68 -14.83
CA HIS A 106 -18.86 -12.05 -14.82
C HIS A 106 -18.02 -12.51 -16.02
N ALA A 107 -17.19 -11.61 -16.54
CA ALA A 107 -16.22 -11.94 -17.56
C ALA A 107 -14.88 -12.27 -16.89
N VAL A 108 -14.26 -13.38 -17.26
CA VAL A 108 -12.96 -13.79 -16.73
C VAL A 108 -11.97 -13.93 -17.88
N VAL A 109 -10.85 -13.23 -17.79
CA VAL A 109 -9.71 -13.36 -18.70
C VAL A 109 -8.56 -13.95 -17.89
N LEU A 110 -8.06 -15.07 -18.38
CA LEU A 110 -7.08 -15.91 -17.70
C LEU A 110 -5.90 -16.18 -18.62
N ALA A 111 -4.68 -15.95 -18.13
CA ALA A 111 -3.46 -16.46 -18.75
C ALA A 111 -2.98 -17.68 -17.96
N THR A 112 -2.84 -18.83 -18.62
CA THR A 112 -2.39 -20.09 -18.01
C THR A 112 -1.81 -21.04 -19.06
N HIS A 113 -0.99 -21.98 -18.59
CA HIS A 113 -0.53 -23.13 -19.38
C HIS A 113 -1.13 -24.46 -18.87
N ASP A 114 -1.95 -24.42 -17.82
CA ASP A 114 -2.56 -25.60 -17.23
C ASP A 114 -3.79 -26.05 -18.01
N ARG A 115 -3.74 -27.28 -18.52
CA ARG A 115 -4.83 -27.86 -19.34
C ARG A 115 -6.15 -27.93 -18.57
N ARG A 116 -6.11 -28.14 -17.25
CA ARG A 116 -7.32 -28.21 -16.42
C ARG A 116 -8.09 -26.89 -16.41
N LEU A 117 -7.41 -25.75 -16.47
CA LEU A 117 -8.11 -24.46 -16.56
C LEU A 117 -8.51 -24.14 -18.01
N VAL A 118 -7.68 -24.55 -18.98
CA VAL A 118 -7.98 -24.43 -20.43
C VAL A 118 -9.27 -25.17 -20.79
N ASP A 119 -9.50 -26.35 -20.23
CA ASP A 119 -10.68 -27.18 -20.50
C ASP A 119 -11.99 -26.52 -20.03
N HIS A 120 -11.93 -25.54 -19.12
CA HIS A 120 -13.08 -24.75 -18.67
C HIS A 120 -13.27 -23.45 -19.46
N ALA A 121 -12.34 -23.11 -20.35
CA ALA A 121 -12.39 -21.88 -21.12
C ALA A 121 -13.51 -21.92 -22.16
N THR A 122 -14.20 -20.80 -22.33
CA THR A 122 -15.18 -20.62 -23.42
C THR A 122 -14.53 -20.10 -24.69
N HIS A 123 -13.40 -19.42 -24.56
CA HIS A 123 -12.65 -18.86 -25.68
C HIS A 123 -11.18 -19.09 -25.40
N LEU A 124 -10.46 -19.60 -26.40
CA LEU A 124 -9.02 -19.76 -26.35
C LEU A 124 -8.40 -18.79 -27.33
N MET A 125 -7.46 -18.00 -26.85
CA MET A 125 -6.71 -17.05 -27.67
C MET A 125 -5.23 -17.41 -27.59
N ASP A 126 -4.66 -17.82 -28.72
CA ASP A 126 -3.22 -17.99 -28.84
C ASP A 126 -2.60 -16.63 -29.18
N VAL A 127 -1.78 -16.11 -28.26
CA VAL A 127 -1.12 -14.80 -28.42
C VAL A 127 -0.04 -14.84 -29.51
N ALA A 128 0.60 -15.98 -29.74
CA ALA A 128 1.65 -16.13 -30.75
C ALA A 128 1.06 -16.20 -32.17
N GLU A 129 -0.07 -16.90 -32.33
CA GLU A 129 -0.71 -17.09 -33.63
C GLU A 129 -1.80 -16.04 -33.94
N GLY A 130 -2.25 -15.29 -32.93
CA GLY A 130 -3.30 -14.28 -33.07
C GLY A 130 -4.67 -14.86 -33.42
N SER A 131 -4.88 -16.16 -33.19
CA SER A 131 -6.10 -16.91 -33.46
C SER A 131 -7.00 -16.93 -32.22
N VAL A 132 -8.32 -16.93 -32.44
CA VAL A 132 -9.34 -17.06 -31.40
C VAL A 132 -10.24 -18.23 -31.76
N GLU A 133 -10.26 -19.24 -30.90
CA GLU A 133 -11.21 -20.34 -30.97
C GLU A 133 -12.36 -20.05 -29.99
N ALA A 134 -13.58 -20.00 -30.51
CA ALA A 134 -14.78 -19.75 -29.72
C ALA A 134 -15.54 -21.06 -29.48
N ALA A 135 -15.89 -21.33 -28.23
CA ALA A 135 -16.85 -22.33 -27.83
C ALA A 135 -18.23 -21.68 -27.58
N GLU A 136 -19.27 -22.52 -27.51
CA GLU A 136 -20.64 -22.07 -27.34
C GLU A 136 -20.84 -21.36 -25.98
N PRO A 137 -21.49 -20.19 -25.92
CA PRO A 137 -21.70 -19.48 -24.67
C PRO A 137 -22.65 -20.28 -23.76
N PRO A 138 -22.24 -20.60 -22.53
CA PRO A 138 -23.08 -21.34 -21.59
C PRO A 138 -24.19 -20.44 -21.02
N GLN A 139 -25.23 -21.08 -20.48
CA GLN A 139 -26.36 -20.37 -19.89
C GLN A 139 -25.96 -19.66 -18.59
N VAL A 140 -26.32 -18.38 -18.49
CA VAL A 140 -26.16 -17.56 -17.28
C VAL A 140 -27.13 -18.05 -16.22
N ASN A 141 -26.63 -18.43 -15.05
CA ASN A 141 -27.43 -18.83 -13.91
C ASN A 141 -26.95 -18.09 -12.66
N THR A 142 -27.75 -17.14 -12.19
CA THR A 142 -27.38 -16.28 -11.07
C THR A 142 -27.63 -17.01 -9.75
N ALA A 143 -26.57 -17.58 -9.16
CA ALA A 143 -26.61 -18.00 -7.76
C ALA A 143 -26.71 -16.76 -6.86
N ASP A 144 -27.73 -16.69 -6.01
CA ASP A 144 -27.91 -15.56 -5.09
C ASP A 144 -27.07 -15.79 -3.83
N ARG A 145 -25.94 -15.07 -3.72
CA ARG A 145 -25.10 -15.05 -2.51
C ARG A 145 -25.52 -13.88 -1.63
N SER A 146 -25.56 -14.08 -0.32
CA SER A 146 -25.84 -13.01 0.64
C SER A 146 -24.71 -11.97 0.61
N ARG A 147 -25.03 -10.76 0.14
CA ARG A 147 -24.10 -9.63 0.00
C ARG A 147 -24.43 -8.55 1.03
N THR A 148 -23.40 -7.91 1.56
CA THR A 148 -23.54 -6.75 2.46
C THR A 148 -22.90 -5.51 1.83
N PRO A 149 -23.58 -4.35 1.78
CA PRO A 149 -22.98 -3.11 1.33
C PRO A 149 -21.78 -2.74 2.23
N SER A 150 -20.71 -2.23 1.63
CA SER A 150 -19.53 -1.80 2.37
C SER A 150 -18.85 -0.59 1.75
N ASN A 151 -18.26 0.25 2.59
CA ASN A 151 -17.43 1.34 2.10
C ASN A 151 -16.05 0.80 1.68
N PRO A 152 -15.49 1.29 0.56
CA PRO A 152 -14.15 0.91 0.15
C PRO A 152 -13.15 1.34 1.21
N THR A 153 -12.19 0.46 1.49
CA THR A 153 -11.12 0.73 2.45
C THR A 153 -10.35 2.00 2.04
N GLY A 154 -10.31 2.98 2.94
CA GLY A 154 -9.62 4.24 2.67
C GLY A 154 -8.11 4.06 2.50
N ARG A 155 -7.56 4.56 1.39
CA ARG A 155 -6.12 4.52 1.08
C ARG A 155 -5.23 5.10 2.19
N SER A 156 -5.67 6.21 2.81
CA SER A 156 -4.98 6.82 3.93
C SER A 156 -5.08 5.99 5.22
N ALA A 157 -6.28 5.48 5.51
CA ALA A 157 -6.52 4.65 6.70
C ALA A 157 -5.71 3.36 6.65
N TRP A 158 -5.67 2.71 5.48
CA TRP A 158 -4.81 1.54 5.25
C TRP A 158 -3.33 1.90 5.44
N GLY A 159 -2.86 3.00 4.85
CA GLY A 159 -1.46 3.43 4.96
C GLY A 159 -1.03 3.73 6.39
N VAL A 160 -1.87 4.45 7.15
CA VAL A 160 -1.63 4.73 8.58
C VAL A 160 -1.58 3.44 9.39
N ARG A 161 -2.56 2.55 9.20
CA ARG A 161 -2.59 1.25 9.89
C ARG A 161 -1.34 0.44 9.62
N MET A 162 -0.89 0.43 8.36
CA MET A 162 0.33 -0.28 7.98
C MET A 162 1.57 0.31 8.65
N HIS A 163 1.70 1.64 8.67
CA HIS A 163 2.76 2.32 9.40
C HIS A 163 2.79 1.98 10.90
N LEU A 164 1.63 2.00 11.55
CA LEU A 164 1.53 1.70 12.98
C LEU A 164 1.87 0.24 13.28
N ARG A 165 1.46 -0.70 12.41
CA ARG A 165 1.73 -2.14 12.59
C ARG A 165 3.20 -2.49 12.44
N THR A 166 3.85 -2.01 11.39
CA THR A 166 5.23 -2.39 11.07
C THR A 166 6.26 -1.46 11.70
N MET A 167 5.82 -0.37 12.32
CA MET A 167 6.67 0.70 12.85
C MET A 167 7.67 1.26 11.82
N MET A 168 7.35 1.17 10.52
CA MET A 168 8.22 1.66 9.43
C MET A 168 8.63 3.13 9.61
N TRP A 169 7.70 3.96 10.10
CA TRP A 169 7.93 5.39 10.34
C TRP A 169 8.96 5.63 11.45
N LEU A 170 9.03 4.74 12.45
CA LEU A 170 9.95 4.87 13.57
C LEU A 170 11.37 4.51 13.15
N ASN A 171 11.51 3.38 12.42
CA ASN A 171 12.81 2.87 11.96
C ASN A 171 13.53 3.81 10.99
N THR A 172 12.80 4.62 10.24
CA THR A 172 13.40 5.51 9.22
C THR A 172 13.32 6.97 9.66
N ASN A 173 12.11 7.53 9.68
CA ASN A 173 11.91 8.95 9.97
C ASN A 173 12.17 9.29 11.44
N GLY A 174 11.69 8.44 12.36
CA GLY A 174 11.89 8.63 13.80
C GLY A 174 13.37 8.62 14.19
N MET A 175 14.14 7.64 13.67
CA MET A 175 15.59 7.60 13.86
C MET A 175 16.29 8.84 13.29
N ALA A 176 15.91 9.31 12.11
CA ALA A 176 16.50 10.52 11.53
C ALA A 176 16.25 11.77 12.41
N GLY A 177 15.03 11.93 12.93
CA GLY A 177 14.70 13.00 13.87
C GLY A 177 15.50 12.92 15.17
N LEU A 178 15.55 11.73 15.79
CA LEU A 178 16.27 11.51 17.05
C LEU A 178 17.79 11.68 16.90
N LEU A 179 18.38 11.21 15.81
CA LEU A 179 19.80 11.41 15.53
C LEU A 179 20.13 12.88 15.31
N THR A 180 19.29 13.60 14.55
CA THR A 180 19.45 15.04 14.33
C THR A 180 19.38 15.78 15.67
N LEU A 181 18.36 15.49 16.49
CA LEU A 181 18.23 16.08 17.82
C LEU A 181 19.41 15.75 18.74
N GLY A 182 19.87 14.50 18.75
CA GLY A 182 21.02 14.08 19.55
C GLY A 182 22.31 14.80 19.16
N VAL A 183 22.55 15.01 17.86
CA VAL A 183 23.68 15.81 17.36
C VAL A 183 23.56 17.26 17.82
N LEU A 184 22.36 17.86 17.77
CA LEU A 184 22.16 19.24 18.23
C LEU A 184 22.37 19.39 19.74
N LEU A 185 21.88 18.44 20.54
CA LEU A 185 22.12 18.43 21.98
C LEU A 185 23.60 18.31 22.32
N ALA A 186 24.37 17.55 21.51
CA ALA A 186 25.81 17.44 21.69
C ALA A 186 26.57 18.75 21.41
N LEU A 187 25.98 19.70 20.67
CA LEU A 187 26.59 21.02 20.43
C LEU A 187 26.53 21.93 21.67
N GLY A 188 25.69 21.62 22.66
CA GLY A 188 25.67 22.28 23.96
C GLY A 188 25.53 23.81 23.86
N SER A 189 26.48 24.53 24.47
CA SER A 189 26.48 26.00 24.57
C SER A 189 26.64 26.75 23.24
N PHE A 190 26.82 26.06 22.12
CA PHE A 190 26.79 26.69 20.79
C PHE A 190 25.46 27.43 20.55
N MET A 191 24.36 26.90 21.10
CA MET A 191 23.02 27.46 20.93
C MET A 191 22.83 28.86 21.54
N ASP A 192 23.60 29.18 22.60
CA ASP A 192 23.43 30.41 23.38
C ASP A 192 23.83 31.68 22.60
N GLY A 193 24.67 31.54 21.57
CA GLY A 193 25.19 32.64 20.76
C GLY A 193 24.43 32.91 19.46
N LEU A 194 23.33 32.17 19.21
CA LEU A 194 22.60 32.24 17.96
C LEU A 194 21.49 33.30 17.99
N ASP A 195 21.21 33.90 16.83
CA ASP A 195 20.05 34.77 16.66
C ASP A 195 18.72 33.98 16.68
N ALA A 196 17.59 34.69 16.79
CA ALA A 196 16.27 34.06 16.88
C ALA A 196 15.93 33.18 15.65
N MET A 197 16.35 33.59 14.46
CA MET A 197 16.14 32.84 13.22
C MET A 197 16.93 31.52 13.22
N GLN A 198 18.18 31.57 13.65
CA GLN A 198 19.08 30.43 13.77
C GLN A 198 18.57 29.46 14.85
N GLN A 199 18.14 29.97 16.01
CA GLN A 199 17.55 29.15 17.07
C GLN A 199 16.31 28.41 16.58
N LEU A 200 15.39 29.11 15.91
CA LEU A 200 14.20 28.50 15.31
C LEU A 200 14.56 27.44 14.27
N GLY A 201 15.61 27.69 13.46
CA GLY A 201 16.17 26.72 12.53
C GLY A 201 16.57 25.43 13.22
N PHE A 202 17.41 25.52 14.25
CA PHE A 202 17.84 24.35 15.00
C PHE A 202 16.70 23.60 15.69
N ILE A 203 15.68 24.30 16.20
CA ILE A 203 14.48 23.68 16.78
C ILE A 203 13.68 22.90 15.72
N LEU A 204 13.57 23.41 14.50
CA LEU A 204 12.83 22.76 13.42
C LEU A 204 13.64 21.73 12.64
N ALA A 205 14.97 21.67 12.81
CA ALA A 205 15.85 20.80 12.04
C ALA A 205 15.55 19.29 12.23
N PRO A 206 15.30 18.75 13.45
CA PRO A 206 14.90 17.35 13.61
C PRO A 206 13.60 17.01 12.87
N THR A 207 12.63 17.92 12.92
CA THR A 207 11.34 17.80 12.22
C THR A 207 11.50 17.84 10.71
N MET A 208 12.40 18.69 10.21
CA MET A 208 12.76 18.72 8.79
C MET A 208 13.43 17.40 8.36
N ALA A 209 14.35 16.87 9.16
CA ALA A 209 15.02 15.59 8.87
C ALA A 209 14.01 14.44 8.75
N VAL A 210 13.02 14.38 9.65
CA VAL A 210 11.89 13.43 9.59
C VAL A 210 11.14 13.54 8.27
N GLY A 211 10.80 14.75 7.83
CA GLY A 211 10.08 14.99 6.58
C GLY A 211 10.90 14.60 5.34
N LEU A 212 12.21 14.91 5.33
CA LEU A 212 13.10 14.66 4.19
C LEU A 212 13.35 13.17 3.92
N CYS A 213 13.22 12.31 4.93
CA CYS A 213 13.23 10.86 4.74
C CYS A 213 12.08 10.37 3.83
N GLY A 214 11.03 11.16 3.65
CA GLY A 214 9.90 10.84 2.79
C GLY A 214 9.04 9.72 3.36
N GLU A 215 8.43 8.93 2.49
CA GLU A 215 7.40 7.97 2.88
C GLU A 215 7.86 6.51 2.76
N PRO A 216 8.12 5.81 3.88
CA PRO A 216 8.58 4.41 3.86
C PRO A 216 7.62 3.46 3.15
N LEU A 217 6.32 3.77 3.15
CA LEU A 217 5.30 2.97 2.49
C LEU A 217 5.55 2.85 0.99
N VAL A 218 6.15 3.86 0.37
CA VAL A 218 6.48 3.86 -1.06
C VAL A 218 7.48 2.75 -1.39
N ALA A 219 8.41 2.45 -0.47
CA ALA A 219 9.34 1.33 -0.62
C ALA A 219 8.64 -0.02 -0.37
N ALA A 220 7.83 -0.11 0.70
CA ALA A 220 7.09 -1.34 1.03
C ALA A 220 6.12 -1.77 -0.07
N LEU A 221 5.43 -0.83 -0.72
CA LEU A 221 4.52 -1.10 -1.84
C LEU A 221 5.23 -1.59 -3.12
N ARG A 222 6.56 -1.58 -3.18
CA ARG A 222 7.32 -2.20 -4.28
C ARG A 222 7.39 -3.72 -4.12
N GLU A 223 7.30 -4.22 -2.90
CA GLU A 223 7.24 -5.65 -2.63
C GLU A 223 6.05 -6.25 -3.38
N GLU A 224 6.31 -7.37 -4.05
CA GLU A 224 5.28 -8.15 -4.75
C GLU A 224 4.33 -7.28 -5.61
N ARG A 225 4.86 -6.25 -6.28
CA ARG A 225 4.09 -5.33 -7.16
C ARG A 225 2.82 -4.76 -6.50
N THR A 226 2.78 -4.62 -5.17
CA THR A 226 1.59 -4.21 -4.42
C THR A 226 1.06 -2.83 -4.85
N SER A 227 1.96 -1.90 -5.19
CA SER A 227 1.63 -0.61 -5.83
C SER A 227 0.79 -0.76 -7.10
N THR A 228 1.12 -1.75 -7.95
CA THR A 228 0.38 -2.02 -9.19
C THR A 228 -1.02 -2.54 -8.89
N TRP A 229 -1.14 -3.43 -7.89
CA TRP A 229 -2.44 -3.93 -7.44
C TRP A 229 -3.33 -2.78 -6.92
N TRP A 230 -2.82 -1.94 -6.03
CA TRP A 230 -3.56 -0.79 -5.51
C TRP A 230 -4.00 0.19 -6.59
N ARG A 231 -3.15 0.45 -7.59
CA ARG A 231 -3.51 1.31 -8.73
C ARG A 231 -4.60 0.70 -9.60
N ALA A 232 -4.58 -0.62 -9.81
CA ALA A 232 -5.58 -1.31 -10.60
C ALA A 232 -6.94 -1.37 -9.89
N VAL A 233 -6.94 -1.61 -8.58
CA VAL A 233 -8.17 -1.89 -7.82
C VAL A 233 -8.76 -0.63 -7.17
N ALA A 234 -7.93 0.30 -6.69
CA ALA A 234 -8.38 1.50 -5.96
C ALA A 234 -8.09 2.83 -6.69
N GLY A 235 -7.54 2.79 -7.91
CA GLY A 235 -7.21 3.98 -8.69
C GLY A 235 -6.03 4.81 -8.16
N GLY A 236 -5.32 4.33 -7.13
CA GLY A 236 -4.10 4.96 -6.63
C GLY A 236 -3.50 4.27 -5.41
N GLU A 237 -2.29 4.67 -5.06
CA GLU A 237 -1.51 4.05 -3.98
C GLU A 237 -1.92 4.57 -2.59
N PRO A 238 -1.81 3.73 -1.55
CA PRO A 238 -2.04 4.16 -0.19
C PRO A 238 -0.94 5.11 0.31
N HIS A 239 -1.28 5.87 1.35
CA HIS A 239 -0.40 6.91 1.89
C HIS A 239 -0.56 7.13 3.40
N ALA A 240 0.46 7.72 4.04
CA ALA A 240 0.53 7.97 5.48
C ALA A 240 -0.48 9.00 6.01
N GLY A 241 -1.15 9.75 5.12
CA GLY A 241 -2.25 10.66 5.48
C GLY A 241 -1.85 11.72 6.52
N TRP A 242 -2.39 11.61 7.73
CA TRP A 242 -2.17 12.57 8.84
C TRP A 242 -0.91 12.29 9.66
N LEU A 243 -0.35 11.07 9.59
CA LEU A 243 0.76 10.62 10.44
C LEU A 243 1.97 11.59 10.43
N PRO A 244 2.40 12.16 9.30
CA PRO A 244 3.54 13.06 9.26
C PRO A 244 3.33 14.35 10.08
N PHE A 245 2.10 14.87 10.13
CA PHE A 245 1.78 16.08 10.89
C PHE A 245 1.89 15.82 12.39
N ALA A 246 1.35 14.68 12.86
CA ALA A 246 1.45 14.29 14.26
C ALA A 246 2.91 14.01 14.67
N LEU A 247 3.67 13.32 13.81
CA LEU A 247 5.08 13.07 14.05
C LEU A 247 5.88 14.39 14.08
N GLY A 248 5.60 15.31 13.16
CA GLY A 248 6.22 16.63 13.13
C GLY A 248 5.91 17.45 14.39
N PHE A 249 4.68 17.41 14.88
CA PHE A 249 4.29 18.04 16.14
C PHE A 249 5.09 17.47 17.32
N VAL A 250 5.14 16.14 17.46
CA VAL A 250 5.85 15.47 18.57
C VAL A 250 7.35 15.74 18.53
N VAL A 251 7.97 15.63 17.35
CA VAL A 251 9.41 15.87 17.20
C VAL A 251 9.77 17.34 17.46
N THR A 252 8.93 18.27 17.00
CA THR A 252 9.13 19.71 17.28
C THR A 252 8.96 20.00 18.76
N LEU A 253 7.99 19.37 19.43
CA LEU A 253 7.81 19.49 20.87
C LEU A 253 9.06 19.00 21.62
N LEU A 254 9.56 17.81 21.29
CA LEU A 254 10.77 17.27 21.90
C LEU A 254 11.97 18.19 21.67
N SER A 255 12.17 18.66 20.42
CA SER A 255 13.27 19.54 20.08
C SER A 255 13.18 20.89 20.78
N ALA A 256 11.99 21.49 20.86
CA ALA A 256 11.76 22.73 21.57
C ALA A 256 12.10 22.54 23.05
N THR A 257 11.52 21.54 23.73
CA THR A 257 11.80 21.28 25.16
C THR A 257 13.26 20.97 25.48
N ALA A 258 14.01 20.41 24.52
CA ALA A 258 15.38 19.98 24.75
C ALA A 258 16.41 21.08 24.43
N LEU A 259 16.09 22.00 23.52
CA LEU A 259 16.99 23.06 23.07
C LEU A 259 16.60 24.46 23.55
N HIS A 260 15.38 24.64 24.05
CA HIS A 260 14.84 25.94 24.44
C HIS A 260 13.82 25.83 25.59
N ASP A 261 13.88 26.73 26.58
CA ASP A 261 12.97 26.70 27.74
C ASP A 261 11.55 27.23 27.43
N GLY A 262 11.23 27.48 26.15
CA GLY A 262 9.97 28.09 25.71
C GLY A 262 9.17 27.21 24.74
N LEU A 263 7.88 27.01 25.02
CA LEU A 263 6.94 26.33 24.13
C LEU A 263 6.01 27.35 23.46
N GLU A 264 6.34 27.73 22.23
CA GLU A 264 5.43 28.54 21.42
C GLU A 264 4.52 27.65 20.57
N THR A 265 3.21 27.86 20.68
CA THR A 265 2.20 27.07 19.95
C THR A 265 2.34 27.24 18.44
N THR A 266 2.75 28.42 17.98
CA THR A 266 3.07 28.74 16.59
C THR A 266 4.17 27.82 16.05
N THR A 267 5.29 27.69 16.76
CA THR A 267 6.42 26.82 16.39
C THR A 267 6.02 25.36 16.27
N LEU A 268 5.17 24.86 17.18
CA LEU A 268 4.67 23.49 17.13
C LEU A 268 3.79 23.24 15.89
N LEU A 269 2.88 24.17 15.58
CA LEU A 269 2.01 24.09 14.40
C LEU A 269 2.81 24.21 13.10
N VAL A 270 3.79 25.11 13.06
CA VAL A 270 4.72 25.26 11.94
C VAL A 270 5.51 23.98 11.73
N GLY A 271 6.04 23.37 12.78
CA GLY A 271 6.78 22.12 12.69
C GLY A 271 5.92 20.96 12.18
N ALA A 272 4.69 20.83 12.68
CA ALA A 272 3.72 19.85 12.17
C ALA A 272 3.45 20.06 10.66
N GLY A 273 3.19 21.31 10.25
CA GLY A 273 2.95 21.68 8.86
C GLY A 273 4.16 21.43 7.96
N LEU A 274 5.35 21.85 8.40
CA LEU A 274 6.63 21.64 7.69
C LEU A 274 6.87 20.16 7.43
N CYS A 275 6.80 19.32 8.47
CA CYS A 275 6.96 17.88 8.33
C CYS A 275 5.96 17.30 7.34
N GLY A 276 4.67 17.65 7.48
CA GLY A 276 3.62 17.18 6.60
C GLY A 276 3.85 17.54 5.14
N VAL A 277 4.16 18.80 4.85
CA VAL A 277 4.40 19.29 3.48
C VAL A 277 5.63 18.63 2.87
N VAL A 278 6.75 18.58 3.60
CA VAL A 278 8.00 18.00 3.10
C VAL A 278 7.83 16.49 2.89
N TRP A 279 7.26 15.77 3.85
CA TRP A 279 7.00 14.34 3.73
C TRP A 279 6.15 14.00 2.51
N HIS A 280 5.01 14.69 2.32
CA HIS A 280 4.13 14.45 1.18
C HIS A 280 4.78 14.87 -0.14
N GLY A 281 5.55 15.96 -0.15
CA GLY A 281 6.31 16.41 -1.31
C GLY A 281 7.37 15.39 -1.75
N VAL A 282 8.18 14.90 -0.82
CA VAL A 282 9.18 13.85 -1.08
C VAL A 282 8.49 12.54 -1.46
N GLY A 283 7.44 12.14 -0.76
CA GLY A 283 6.67 10.94 -1.08
C GLY A 283 6.02 10.99 -2.47
N TRP A 284 5.51 12.14 -2.90
CA TRP A 284 4.99 12.35 -4.25
C TRP A 284 6.11 12.21 -5.30
N LEU A 285 7.27 12.82 -5.05
CA LEU A 285 8.43 12.69 -5.92
C LEU A 285 8.88 11.23 -6.05
N GLN A 286 9.01 10.52 -4.93
CA GLN A 286 9.38 9.10 -4.89
C GLN A 286 8.41 8.22 -5.68
N ARG A 287 7.10 8.50 -5.65
CA ARG A 287 6.09 7.78 -6.45
C ARG A 287 6.16 8.13 -7.93
N SER A 288 6.40 9.40 -8.26
CA SER A 288 6.49 9.85 -9.66
C SER A 288 7.60 9.13 -10.42
N THR A 289 8.72 8.87 -9.75
CA THR A 289 9.88 8.20 -10.35
C THR A 289 9.75 6.69 -10.47
N GLN A 290 8.82 6.05 -9.73
CA GLN A 290 8.51 4.63 -9.93
C GLN A 290 7.95 4.33 -11.32
N ARG A 291 7.43 5.34 -12.02
CA ARG A 291 6.94 5.21 -13.40
C ARG A 291 8.06 5.26 -14.45
N LEU A 292 9.28 5.63 -14.05
CA LEU A 292 10.42 5.72 -14.96
C LEU A 292 11.05 4.35 -15.15
N ALA A 293 11.61 4.12 -16.34
CA ALA A 293 12.28 2.87 -16.71
C ALA A 293 13.46 2.50 -15.78
N ARG A 294 14.00 3.47 -15.02
CA ARG A 294 15.01 3.26 -13.97
C ARG A 294 14.54 3.87 -12.64
N PRO A 295 13.83 3.11 -11.79
CA PRO A 295 13.21 3.59 -10.55
C PRO A 295 14.18 4.09 -9.46
N GLN A 296 15.48 3.90 -9.65
CA GLN A 296 16.55 4.30 -8.72
C GLN A 296 17.59 5.24 -9.36
N ALA A 297 17.29 5.86 -10.51
CA ALA A 297 18.19 6.88 -11.03
C ALA A 297 18.38 7.99 -9.96
N VAL A 298 19.64 8.36 -9.72
CA VAL A 298 20.18 9.32 -8.71
C VAL A 298 19.37 10.62 -8.56
N PHE A 299 18.54 10.93 -9.55
CA PHE A 299 17.67 12.11 -9.67
C PHE A 299 16.77 12.39 -8.46
N VAL A 300 16.21 11.36 -7.79
CA VAL A 300 15.34 11.58 -6.61
C VAL A 300 16.11 12.22 -5.46
N GLY A 301 17.34 11.73 -5.18
CA GLY A 301 18.18 12.29 -4.14
C GLY A 301 18.70 13.70 -4.45
N LEU A 302 18.80 14.07 -5.73
CA LEU A 302 19.24 15.40 -6.17
C LEU A 302 18.13 16.46 -6.12
N LEU A 303 16.86 16.06 -6.08
CA LEU A 303 15.74 16.99 -5.98
C LEU A 303 15.36 17.29 -4.52
N THR A 304 15.67 16.39 -3.59
CA THR A 304 15.44 16.57 -2.14
C THR A 304 16.07 17.85 -1.57
N PRO A 305 17.30 18.27 -1.97
CA PRO A 305 17.91 19.53 -1.56
C PRO A 305 17.14 20.79 -2.00
N VAL A 306 16.30 20.73 -3.05
CA VAL A 306 15.47 21.87 -3.47
C VAL A 306 14.48 22.25 -2.37
N LEU A 307 14.09 21.30 -1.51
CA LEU A 307 13.19 21.54 -0.38
C LEU A 307 13.87 22.28 0.80
N ILE A 308 15.18 22.53 0.73
CA ILE A 308 15.90 23.37 1.71
C ILE A 308 15.59 24.86 1.49
N LEU A 309 15.30 25.29 0.26
CA LEU A 309 14.98 26.69 -0.04
C LEU A 309 13.68 27.16 0.66
N PRO A 310 12.54 26.44 0.57
CA PRO A 310 11.33 26.77 1.33
C PRO A 310 11.56 26.87 2.84
N TYR A 311 12.48 26.09 3.38
CA TYR A 311 12.80 26.10 4.80
C TYR A 311 13.52 27.38 5.23
N SER A 312 14.52 27.81 4.46
CA SER A 312 15.19 29.10 4.73
C SER A 312 14.21 30.29 4.70
N LEU A 313 13.28 30.28 3.74
CA LEU A 313 12.23 31.29 3.64
C LEU A 313 11.26 31.23 4.83
N LEU A 314 10.85 30.03 5.24
CA LEU A 314 9.97 29.83 6.38
C LEU A 314 10.58 30.36 7.68
N LEU A 315 11.88 30.14 7.91
CA LEU A 315 12.58 30.68 9.07
C LEU A 315 12.62 32.22 9.04
N SER A 316 12.88 32.81 7.88
CA SER A 316 12.92 34.28 7.74
C SER A 316 11.58 34.97 7.97
N VAL A 317 10.45 34.26 7.80
CA VAL A 317 9.09 34.80 8.02
C VAL A 317 8.67 34.70 9.49
N LEU A 318 9.24 33.77 10.24
CA LEU A 318 8.85 33.45 11.62
C LEU A 318 9.79 34.03 12.68
N SER A 319 10.92 34.60 12.28
CA SER A 319 11.89 35.30 13.14
C SER A 319 11.70 36.81 13.11
#